data_AF-A0A3M6UUL3-F1
#
_entry.id   AF-A0A3M6UUL3-F1
#
_cell.length_a   1.000
_cell.length_b   1.000
_cell.length_c   1.000
_cell.angle_alpha   90.00
_cell.angle_beta   90.00
_cell.angle_gamma   90.00
#
_symmetry.space_group_name_H-M   'P 1'
#
loop_
_entity.id
_entity.type
_entity.pdbx_description
1 polymer ?
#
loop_
_entity_poly.entity_id
_entity_poly.type
_entity_poly.pdbx_seq_one_letter_code
_entity_poly.pdbx_strand_id
1 'polypeptide(L)'
;MNPTHLKEQNSSVEYFVIGAGDFLWKSTPNKDKVPQGSSLFFWAEYLRLGGFAVVRASVEKLTVEFVDSFQSSLYKRILYPRSEMKVA
;
A
#
# COMPACT_ATOMS: atom_id res chain seq x y z
N MET A 1 -12.42 0.32 2.65
CA MET A 1 -11.47 0.22 1.52
C MET A 1 -10.28 -0.58 1.99
N ASN A 2 -9.85 -1.65 1.33
CA ASN A 2 -8.88 -2.54 1.98
C ASN A 2 -7.42 -2.13 1.69
N PRO A 3 -6.46 -2.59 2.54
CA PRO A 3 -5.03 -2.49 2.28
C PRO A 3 -4.67 -2.82 0.83
N THR A 4 -4.21 -1.80 0.12
CA THR A 4 -3.83 -1.88 -1.30
C THR A 4 -2.58 -1.05 -1.53
N HIS A 5 -1.69 -1.54 -2.39
CA HIS A 5 -0.53 -0.79 -2.86
C HIS A 5 -0.59 -0.67 -4.39
N LEU A 6 -0.55 0.56 -4.90
CA LEU A 6 -0.50 0.87 -6.33
C LEU A 6 0.77 1.65 -6.69
N LYS A 7 1.33 1.38 -7.87
CA LYS A 7 2.43 2.15 -8.47
C LYS A 7 1.96 2.91 -9.70
N GLU A 8 2.21 4.21 -9.71
CA GLU A 8 1.99 5.03 -10.89
C GLU A 8 2.97 4.64 -12.01
N GLN A 9 2.46 4.43 -13.22
CA GLN A 9 3.32 4.14 -14.36
C GLN A 9 4.19 5.36 -14.69
N ASN A 10 5.45 5.13 -15.05
CA ASN A 10 6.41 6.17 -15.45
C ASN A 10 6.67 7.26 -14.38
N SER A 11 6.48 6.93 -13.09
CA SER A 11 6.63 7.87 -11.98
C SER A 11 7.24 7.20 -10.76
N SER A 12 7.83 7.99 -9.86
CA SER A 12 8.31 7.51 -8.57
C SER A 12 7.19 7.40 -7.52
N VAL A 13 5.98 7.87 -7.81
CA VAL A 13 4.85 7.91 -6.88
C VAL A 13 4.27 6.52 -6.62
N GLU A 14 3.98 6.24 -5.35
CA GLU A 14 3.32 5.02 -4.87
C GLU A 14 2.11 5.42 -4.00
N TYR A 15 1.00 4.71 -4.16
CA TYR A 15 -0.25 4.94 -3.44
C TYR A 15 -0.51 3.80 -2.48
N PHE A 16 -0.76 4.13 -1.21
CA PHE A 16 -1.13 3.17 -0.17
C PHE A 16 -2.56 3.46 0.28
N VAL A 17 -3.48 2.54 0.02
CA VAL A 17 -4.87 2.64 0.50
C VAL A 17 -4.96 1.91 1.82
N ILE A 18 -5.33 2.63 2.89
CA ILE A 18 -5.43 2.11 4.26
C ILE A 18 -6.80 2.49 4.80
N GLY A 19 -7.78 1.58 4.72
CA GLY A 19 -9.16 1.89 5.09
C GLY A 19 -9.96 0.70 5.58
N ALA A 20 -9.29 -0.25 6.25
CA ALA A 20 -9.87 -1.48 6.80
C ALA A 20 -9.87 -1.46 8.33
N GLY A 21 -10.20 -0.34 8.96
CA GLY A 21 -10.27 -0.24 10.42
C GLY A 21 -11.50 -0.88 11.05
N ASP A 22 -12.52 -1.20 10.26
CA ASP A 22 -13.81 -1.73 10.73
C ASP A 22 -14.43 -2.68 9.69
N PHE A 23 -14.57 -2.22 8.44
CA PHE A 23 -15.14 -3.02 7.36
C PHE A 23 -14.08 -3.55 6.38
N LEU A 24 -14.23 -4.84 6.02
CA LEU A 24 -13.51 -5.49 4.93
C LEU A 24 -14.46 -5.91 3.82
N TRP A 25 -14.11 -5.61 2.58
CA TRP A 25 -14.97 -5.96 1.43
C TRP A 25 -14.15 -6.44 0.24
N LYS A 26 -14.34 -7.69 -0.20
CA LYS A 26 -13.58 -8.31 -1.32
C LYS A 26 -14.01 -7.84 -2.73
N SER A 27 -14.44 -6.58 -2.87
CA SER A 27 -15.02 -6.03 -4.09
C SER A 27 -13.94 -5.40 -4.94
N THR A 28 -13.91 -5.78 -6.22
CA THR A 28 -12.92 -5.33 -7.21
C THR A 28 -13.53 -4.78 -8.52
N PRO A 29 -14.71 -4.12 -8.53
CA PRO A 29 -15.37 -3.69 -9.77
C PRO A 29 -14.57 -2.63 -10.54
N ASN A 30 -13.67 -1.91 -9.87
CA ASN A 30 -12.79 -0.94 -10.50
C ASN A 30 -11.42 -1.51 -10.90
N LYS A 31 -11.21 -2.85 -10.80
CA LYS A 31 -9.91 -3.46 -11.14
C LYS A 31 -9.47 -3.14 -12.57
N ASP A 32 -10.40 -3.16 -13.51
CA ASP A 32 -10.13 -2.93 -14.94
C ASP A 32 -10.00 -1.42 -15.27
N LYS A 33 -10.25 -0.54 -14.30
CA LYS A 33 -9.98 0.90 -14.40
C LYS A 33 -8.61 1.28 -13.85
N VAL A 34 -7.93 0.37 -13.17
CA VAL A 34 -6.55 0.57 -12.70
C VAL A 34 -5.62 0.18 -13.85
N PRO A 35 -4.62 1.02 -14.23
CA PRO A 35 -3.68 0.68 -15.27
C PRO A 35 -3.02 -0.68 -15.03
N GLN A 36 -2.87 -1.47 -16.10
CA GLN A 36 -2.30 -2.80 -15.99
C GLN A 36 -0.90 -2.75 -15.35
N GLY A 37 -0.66 -3.62 -14.38
CA GLY A 37 0.60 -3.69 -13.64
C GLY A 37 0.77 -2.65 -12.53
N SER A 38 -0.13 -1.67 -12.40
CA SER A 38 -0.07 -0.70 -11.28
C SER A 38 -0.44 -1.32 -9.94
N SER A 39 -1.34 -2.30 -9.89
CA SER A 39 -1.73 -2.94 -8.64
C SER A 39 -0.70 -3.95 -8.15
N LEU A 40 0.03 -3.60 -7.09
CA LEU A 40 1.13 -4.41 -6.54
C LEU A 40 0.72 -5.28 -5.35
N PHE A 41 -0.31 -4.87 -4.60
CA PHE A 41 -0.85 -5.63 -3.48
C PHE A 41 -2.32 -5.30 -3.26
N PHE A 42 -3.12 -6.30 -2.91
CA PHE A 42 -4.50 -6.16 -2.44
C PHE A 42 -4.79 -7.26 -1.42
N TRP A 43 -5.43 -6.89 -0.32
CA TRP A 43 -5.82 -7.85 0.72
C TRP A 43 -7.25 -7.62 1.19
N ALA A 44 -7.99 -8.70 1.42
CA ALA A 44 -9.38 -8.65 1.87
C ALA A 44 -9.79 -10.02 2.47
N GLU A 45 -9.19 -10.39 3.61
CA GLU A 45 -9.47 -11.67 4.28
C GLU A 45 -10.64 -11.52 5.27
N TYR A 46 -11.75 -12.20 5.02
CA TYR A 46 -13.01 -12.00 5.75
C TYR A 46 -12.98 -12.57 7.17
N LEU A 47 -12.06 -13.50 7.46
CA LEU A 47 -11.84 -14.02 8.81
C LEU A 47 -11.04 -13.09 9.72
N ARG A 48 -10.57 -11.96 9.19
CA ARG A 48 -9.81 -10.96 9.93
C ARG A 48 -10.70 -9.77 10.26
N LEU A 49 -10.40 -9.08 11.36
CA LEU A 49 -11.18 -7.94 11.86
C LEU A 49 -10.70 -6.61 11.25
N GLY A 50 -10.10 -6.66 10.07
CA GLY A 50 -9.45 -5.51 9.45
C GLY A 50 -7.93 -5.50 9.58
N GLY A 51 -7.36 -4.35 9.25
CA GLY A 51 -5.91 -4.13 9.22
C GLY A 51 -5.56 -2.65 8.98
N PHE A 52 -4.32 -2.33 9.25
CA PHE A 52 -3.77 -0.97 9.17
C PHE A 52 -2.35 -1.00 8.61
N ALA A 53 -1.75 0.17 8.42
CA ALA A 53 -0.34 0.28 8.07
C ALA A 53 0.47 0.81 9.25
N VAL A 54 1.63 0.20 9.49
CA VAL A 54 2.69 0.78 10.31
C VAL A 54 3.68 1.46 9.39
N VAL A 55 3.83 2.77 9.56
CA VAL A 55 4.74 3.59 8.75
C VAL A 55 5.92 4.04 9.61
N ARG A 56 7.14 3.72 9.17
CA ARG A 56 8.39 4.08 9.85
C ARG A 56 9.22 4.93 8.90
N ALA A 57 9.43 6.20 9.24
CA ALA A 57 10.22 7.14 8.45
C ALA A 57 11.57 7.38 9.10
N SER A 58 12.63 7.43 8.28
CA SER A 58 13.95 7.93 8.64
C SER A 58 14.50 8.80 7.51
N VAL A 59 15.66 9.41 7.71
CA VAL A 59 16.38 10.16 6.67
C VAL A 59 16.71 9.28 5.46
N GLU A 60 16.93 7.98 5.67
CA GLU A 60 17.39 7.04 4.64
C GLU A 60 16.24 6.33 3.91
N LYS A 61 15.08 6.18 4.55
CA LYS A 61 13.96 5.38 4.00
C LYS A 61 12.63 5.62 4.69
N LEU A 62 11.55 5.33 3.96
CA LEU A 62 10.22 5.11 4.50
C LEU A 62 9.87 3.63 4.38
N THR A 63 9.52 2.98 5.48
CA THR A 63 9.00 1.61 5.48
C THR A 63 7.51 1.64 5.76
N VAL A 64 6.71 1.11 4.83
CA VAL A 64 5.27 0.91 4.99
C VAL A 64 5.02 -0.58 5.14
N GLU A 65 4.39 -0.98 6.22
CA GLU A 65 4.05 -2.38 6.51
C GLU A 65 2.55 -2.51 6.77
N PHE A 66 1.86 -3.33 5.99
CA PHE A 66 0.46 -3.67 6.26
C PHE A 66 0.39 -4.80 7.28
N VAL A 67 -0.45 -4.62 8.29
CA VAL A 67 -0.62 -5.52 9.42
C VAL A 67 -2.11 -5.80 9.60
N ASP A 68 -2.49 -7.07 9.77
CA ASP A 68 -3.86 -7.43 10.10
C ASP A 68 -4.16 -7.34 11.60
N SER A 69 -5.44 -7.48 11.96
CA SER A 69 -5.90 -7.46 13.35
C SER A 69 -5.26 -8.53 14.25
N PHE A 70 -4.63 -9.56 13.67
CA PHE A 70 -3.96 -10.64 14.40
C PHE A 70 -2.43 -10.43 14.41
N GLN A 71 -1.98 -9.22 14.07
CA GLN A 71 -0.57 -8.82 14.04
C GLN A 71 0.26 -9.53 12.96
N SER A 72 -0.39 -10.14 11.96
CA SER A 72 0.31 -10.76 10.84
C SER A 72 0.84 -9.67 9.92
N SER A 73 2.13 -9.73 9.58
CA SER A 73 2.72 -8.87 8.54
C SER A 73 2.25 -9.37 7.17
N LEU A 74 1.41 -8.57 6.50
CA LEU A 74 0.78 -8.94 5.23
C LEU A 74 1.64 -8.52 4.02
N TYR A 75 2.28 -7.36 4.13
CA TYR A 75 3.03 -6.74 3.04
C TYR A 75 4.00 -5.70 3.59
N LYS A 76 5.17 -5.56 2.97
CA LYS A 76 6.16 -4.55 3.34
C LYS A 76 6.74 -3.90 2.10
N ARG A 77 6.80 -2.57 2.11
CA ARG A 77 7.41 -1.76 1.06
C ARG A 77 8.38 -0.76 1.66
N ILE A 78 9.56 -0.67 1.07
CA ILE A 78 10.57 0.34 1.42
C ILE A 78 10.64 1.33 0.27
N LEU A 79 10.50 2.61 0.58
CA LEU A 79 10.76 3.72 -0.31
C LEU A 79 12.04 4.41 0.12
N TYR A 80 12.84 4.83 -0.84
CA TYR A 80 14.04 5.62 -0.61
C TYR A 80 13.73 7.09 -0.87
N PRO A 81 14.44 8.03 -0.21
CA PRO A 81 14.37 9.44 -0.51
C PRO A 81 14.52 9.68 -2.00
N ARG A 82 13.71 10.58 -2.55
CA ARG A 82 13.91 11.04 -3.91
C ARG A 82 15.25 11.76 -3.95
N SER A 83 16.10 11.43 -4.92
CA SER A 83 17.29 12.22 -5.21
C SER A 83 16.86 13.66 -5.46
N GLU A 84 17.54 14.64 -4.87
CA GLU A 84 17.42 16.02 -5.31
C GLU A 84 17.73 16.05 -6.81
N MET A 85 16.81 16.56 -7.62
CA MET A 85 17.13 16.89 -8.99
C MET A 85 18.20 17.98 -8.93
N LYS A 86 19.45 17.63 -9.24
CA LYS A 86 20.43 18.64 -9.65
C LYS A 86 19.90 19.20 -10.96
N VAL A 87 19.33 20.41 -10.90
CA VAL A 87 19.06 21.19 -12.11
C VAL A 87 20.42 21.44 -12.73
N ALA A 88 20.68 20.76 -13.85
CA ALA A 88 21.85 20.96 -14.70
C ALA A 88 21.66 22.24 -15.53
#